data_AF-A0A1S6XRN5-F1
#
_entry.id   AF-A0A1S6XRN5-F1
#
_cell.length_a   1.000
_cell.length_b   1.000
_cell.length_c   1.000
_cell.angle_alpha   90.00
_cell.angle_beta   90.00
_cell.angle_gamma   90.00
#
_symmetry.space_group_name_H-M   'P 1'
#
loop_
_entity.id
_entity.type
_entity.pdbx_description
1 polymer ?
#
loop_
_entity_poly.entity_id
_entity_poly.type
_entity_poly.pdbx_seq_one_letter_code
_entity_poly.pdbx_strand_id
1 'polypeptide(L)'
;MVMRCVLKHHVCLCVLSTAVLAGLALITAQTKVYAKSLNCNGFTNTSASGEAGDPRGDSETGKIECDGDGVYEGGYGRVSMRGQYQRVMGGIGGSNGELSGNRDIDMGKDLKPAVKVHGGRAVITIVGKLTITDNGKRNTNPAIQVERQGKLTLNDVNATGVYKGILVKDSKSSVIVTKGVIGVRGDYVIGVKNGGEVTLMRGVTVQGSMGIVFMGNGVANATVMGVGAKINLASGGTGVIMQGTGGANATVMNMTIQGGGVLGLM
;
A
#
# COMPACT_ATOMS: atom_id res chain seq x y z
N MET A 1 -3.89 -42.33 47.95
CA MET A 1 -3.87 -41.82 46.56
C MET A 1 -5.05 -40.88 46.36
N VAL A 2 -4.86 -39.56 46.30
CA VAL A 2 -5.75 -38.69 45.53
C VAL A 2 -4.93 -37.50 45.02
N MET A 3 -4.26 -37.68 43.89
CA MET A 3 -3.96 -36.57 42.98
C MET A 3 -5.22 -36.34 42.16
N ARG A 4 -5.72 -35.10 42.09
CA ARG A 4 -6.44 -34.51 40.95
C ARG A 4 -7.04 -33.17 41.36
N CYS A 5 -6.50 -32.08 40.83
CA CYS A 5 -7.23 -30.85 40.48
C CYS A 5 -6.29 -29.83 39.80
N VAL A 6 -5.64 -30.23 38.69
CA VAL A 6 -4.89 -29.28 37.84
C VAL A 6 -5.34 -29.47 36.39
N LEU A 7 -6.62 -29.21 36.12
CA LEU A 7 -7.15 -29.33 34.74
C LEU A 7 -8.28 -28.33 34.45
N LYS A 8 -8.22 -27.11 34.99
CA LYS A 8 -9.22 -26.05 34.70
C LYS A 8 -8.65 -24.75 34.15
N HIS A 9 -7.34 -24.55 34.09
CA HIS A 9 -6.73 -23.32 33.56
C HIS A 9 -6.19 -23.43 32.12
N HIS A 10 -6.02 -24.64 31.57
CA HIS A 10 -5.51 -24.81 30.20
C HIS A 10 -6.58 -24.74 29.11
N VAL A 11 -7.86 -24.96 29.45
CA VAL A 11 -8.93 -25.03 28.45
C VAL A 11 -9.41 -23.64 28.03
N CYS A 12 -9.32 -22.64 28.91
CA CYS A 12 -9.82 -21.30 28.59
C CYS A 12 -8.87 -20.48 27.69
N LEU A 13 -7.57 -20.80 27.71
CA LEU A 13 -6.57 -20.11 26.88
C LEU A 13 -6.71 -20.51 25.40
N CYS A 14 -7.07 -21.77 25.11
CA CYS A 14 -7.26 -22.26 23.74
C CYS A 14 -8.49 -21.62 23.05
N VAL A 15 -9.57 -21.37 23.79
CA VAL A 15 -10.80 -20.79 23.22
C VAL A 15 -10.61 -19.30 22.87
N LEU A 16 -9.81 -18.58 23.67
CA LEU A 16 -9.43 -17.20 23.39
C LEU A 16 -8.58 -17.08 22.11
N SER A 17 -7.64 -18.01 21.88
CA SER A 17 -6.82 -18.00 20.65
C SER A 17 -7.63 -18.24 19.37
N THR A 18 -8.64 -19.12 19.41
CA THR A 18 -9.50 -19.37 18.24
C THR A 18 -10.43 -18.20 17.92
N ALA A 19 -10.91 -17.49 18.94
CA ALA A 19 -11.76 -16.31 18.75
C ALA A 19 -10.98 -15.12 18.15
N VAL A 20 -9.72 -14.94 18.55
CA VAL A 20 -8.85 -13.91 17.95
C VAL A 20 -8.56 -14.22 16.47
N LEU A 21 -8.32 -15.48 16.11
CA LEU A 21 -8.14 -15.87 14.70
C LEU A 21 -9.40 -15.66 13.85
N ALA A 22 -10.59 -15.96 14.38
CA ALA A 22 -11.85 -15.77 13.67
C ALA A 22 -12.23 -14.28 13.54
N GLY A 23 -11.95 -13.47 14.57
CA GLY A 23 -12.12 -12.01 14.52
C GLY A 23 -11.21 -11.36 13.46
N LEU A 24 -9.97 -11.86 13.31
CA LEU A 24 -9.03 -11.36 12.31
C LEU A 24 -9.46 -11.70 10.87
N ALA A 25 -10.07 -12.87 10.66
CA ALA A 25 -10.65 -13.24 9.36
C ALA A 25 -11.84 -12.34 8.99
N LEU A 26 -12.68 -11.96 9.98
CA LEU A 26 -13.84 -11.10 9.75
C LEU A 26 -13.47 -9.66 9.35
N ILE A 27 -12.36 -9.12 9.86
CA ILE A 27 -11.87 -7.78 9.49
C ILE A 27 -11.50 -7.73 7.99
N THR A 28 -11.05 -8.85 7.40
CA THR A 28 -10.74 -8.90 5.96
C THR A 28 -11.97 -9.05 5.05
N ALA A 29 -13.15 -9.37 5.61
CA ALA A 29 -14.33 -9.73 4.83
C ALA A 29 -15.40 -8.61 4.71
N GLN A 30 -15.38 -7.57 5.55
CA GLN A 30 -16.53 -6.64 5.68
C GLN A 30 -16.31 -5.16 5.34
N THR A 31 -15.27 -4.79 4.60
CA THR A 31 -15.20 -3.42 4.02
C THR A 31 -15.08 -3.42 2.50
N LYS A 32 -15.93 -4.19 1.81
CA LYS A 32 -16.21 -3.96 0.37
C LYS A 32 -17.22 -2.83 0.21
N VAL A 33 -16.89 -1.64 0.71
CA VAL A 33 -17.49 -0.39 0.21
C VAL A 33 -16.51 0.15 -0.81
N TYR A 34 -16.61 -0.37 -2.04
CA TYR A 34 -15.82 0.10 -3.16
C TYR A 34 -16.30 1.52 -3.51
N ALA A 35 -15.64 2.54 -2.97
CA ALA A 35 -15.80 3.87 -3.52
C ALA A 35 -15.21 3.83 -4.93
N LYS A 36 -16.02 4.18 -5.94
CA LYS A 36 -15.55 4.32 -7.31
C LYS A 36 -14.38 5.30 -7.31
N SER A 37 -13.16 4.80 -7.51
CA SER A 37 -12.03 5.68 -7.77
C SER A 37 -12.24 6.37 -9.10
N LEU A 38 -11.98 7.67 -9.11
CA LEU A 38 -11.96 8.49 -10.31
C LEU A 38 -10.52 8.48 -10.86
N ASN A 39 -10.40 8.62 -12.19
CA ASN A 39 -9.14 8.80 -12.90
C ASN A 39 -8.17 7.59 -12.85
N CYS A 40 -8.69 6.36 -12.79
CA CYS A 40 -7.89 5.13 -12.90
C CYS A 40 -8.64 4.06 -13.67
N ASN A 41 -8.22 3.75 -14.91
CA ASN A 41 -9.03 2.94 -15.83
C ASN A 41 -8.83 1.46 -15.55
N GLY A 42 -9.93 0.72 -15.40
CA GLY A 42 -9.99 -0.65 -14.87
C GLY A 42 -9.18 -1.77 -15.51
N PHE A 43 -8.62 -1.53 -16.69
CA PHE A 43 -8.02 -2.56 -17.54
C PHE A 43 -6.76 -2.02 -18.19
N THR A 44 -5.76 -2.88 -18.31
CA THR A 44 -4.53 -2.57 -19.04
C THR A 44 -4.81 -2.47 -20.54
N ASN A 45 -4.32 -1.39 -21.16
CA ASN A 45 -4.41 -1.13 -22.58
C ASN A 45 -3.01 -0.89 -23.14
N THR A 46 -2.57 -1.79 -24.03
CA THR A 46 -1.24 -1.72 -24.66
C THR A 46 -1.02 -0.46 -25.50
N SER A 47 -2.09 0.25 -25.88
CA SER A 47 -2.03 1.47 -26.68
C SER A 47 -2.12 2.76 -25.85
N ALA A 48 -2.25 2.65 -24.53
CA ALA A 48 -2.31 3.80 -23.62
C ALA A 48 -0.91 4.25 -23.17
N SER A 49 -0.76 5.55 -22.94
CA SER A 49 0.50 6.14 -22.44
C SER A 49 0.73 5.89 -20.96
N GLY A 50 -0.34 5.64 -20.19
CA GLY A 50 -0.29 5.58 -18.73
C GLY A 50 -0.03 6.95 -18.08
N GLU A 51 -0.31 8.03 -18.79
CA GLU A 51 -0.38 9.37 -18.21
C GLU A 51 -1.77 9.63 -17.62
N ALA A 52 -1.82 10.35 -16.50
CA ALA A 52 -3.08 10.74 -15.88
C ALA A 52 -3.92 11.55 -16.89
N GLY A 53 -5.16 11.11 -17.11
CA GLY A 53 -6.07 11.75 -18.07
C GLY A 53 -5.99 11.21 -19.51
N ASP A 54 -5.14 10.23 -19.84
CA ASP A 54 -5.19 9.58 -21.17
C ASP A 54 -6.55 8.89 -21.36
N PRO A 55 -7.35 9.28 -22.38
CA PRO A 55 -8.63 8.63 -22.67
C PRO A 55 -8.51 7.13 -22.96
N ARG A 56 -7.32 6.66 -23.37
CA ARG A 56 -7.03 5.25 -23.64
C ARG A 56 -6.82 4.44 -22.36
N GLY A 57 -6.56 5.09 -21.24
CA GLY A 57 -6.53 4.52 -19.90
C GLY A 57 -5.17 4.08 -19.38
N ASP A 58 -5.18 3.01 -18.58
CA ASP A 58 -4.00 2.49 -17.92
C ASP A 58 -3.14 1.70 -18.92
N SER A 59 -1.83 1.92 -18.87
CA SER A 59 -0.86 1.17 -19.66
C SER A 59 -0.33 -0.03 -18.89
N GLU A 60 0.13 -1.06 -19.60
CA GLU A 60 0.86 -2.19 -19.00
C GLU A 60 2.21 -1.75 -18.43
N THR A 61 2.81 -0.70 -19.00
CA THR A 61 4.16 -0.23 -18.66
C THR A 61 4.21 1.16 -18.06
N GLY A 62 3.09 1.89 -18.12
CA GLY A 62 2.98 3.24 -17.59
C GLY A 62 2.66 3.26 -16.09
N LYS A 63 2.90 4.40 -15.45
CA LYS A 63 2.55 4.61 -14.04
C LYS A 63 1.04 4.52 -13.82
N ILE A 64 0.65 4.21 -12.59
CA ILE A 64 -0.73 4.23 -12.13
C ILE A 64 -0.89 5.42 -11.20
N GLU A 65 -1.78 6.35 -11.52
CA GLU A 65 -2.08 7.51 -10.67
C GLU A 65 -3.59 7.67 -10.50
N CYS A 66 -4.09 7.50 -9.27
CA CYS A 66 -5.52 7.60 -8.92
C CYS A 66 -5.71 8.74 -7.92
N ASP A 67 -6.55 9.73 -8.22
CA ASP A 67 -6.62 10.97 -7.41
C ASP A 67 -7.94 11.20 -6.67
N GLY A 68 -8.99 10.40 -6.97
CA GLY A 68 -10.31 10.47 -6.30
C GLY A 68 -11.05 11.81 -6.47
N ASP A 69 -10.40 12.79 -7.09
CA ASP A 69 -10.84 14.13 -7.33
C ASP A 69 -11.17 14.19 -8.83
N GLY A 70 -12.43 13.94 -9.18
CA GLY A 70 -12.84 13.94 -10.59
C GLY A 70 -12.43 15.24 -11.28
N VAL A 71 -11.82 15.13 -12.46
CA VAL A 71 -11.48 16.32 -13.25
C VAL A 71 -12.79 16.91 -13.78
N TYR A 72 -13.07 18.16 -13.47
CA TYR A 72 -13.99 18.97 -14.26
C TYR A 72 -13.20 19.44 -15.48
N GLU A 73 -13.24 18.71 -16.60
CA GLU A 73 -12.66 19.24 -17.83
C GLU A 73 -13.58 20.32 -18.40
N GLY A 74 -13.15 21.57 -18.27
CA GLY A 74 -13.54 22.62 -19.20
C GLY A 74 -12.66 22.53 -20.45
N GLY A 75 -12.99 21.66 -21.40
CA GLY A 75 -12.40 21.69 -22.74
C GLY A 75 -12.07 20.32 -23.33
N TYR A 76 -12.76 20.00 -24.42
CA TYR A 76 -12.51 18.91 -25.38
C TYR A 76 -12.95 17.49 -25.00
N GLY A 77 -14.27 17.28 -24.94
CA GLY A 77 -14.86 15.93 -24.87
C GLY A 77 -16.39 15.85 -24.87
N ARG A 78 -17.03 16.56 -25.81
CA ARG A 78 -18.44 16.45 -26.29
C ARG A 78 -19.60 16.04 -25.33
N VAL A 79 -20.54 16.99 -25.28
CA VAL A 79 -22.02 16.93 -25.10
C VAL A 79 -22.55 17.20 -23.69
N SER A 80 -22.80 18.48 -23.42
CA SER A 80 -23.86 18.92 -22.51
C SER A 80 -25.21 18.35 -23.01
N MET A 81 -25.72 17.32 -22.34
CA MET A 81 -27.16 17.17 -22.25
C MET A 81 -27.64 18.11 -21.15
N ARG A 82 -28.09 19.31 -21.55
CA ARG A 82 -28.86 20.27 -20.72
C ARG A 82 -28.11 20.98 -19.58
N GLY A 83 -26.93 21.54 -19.84
CA GLY A 83 -26.38 22.59 -18.96
C GLY A 83 -25.96 22.14 -17.55
N GLN A 84 -25.77 20.83 -17.33
CA GLN A 84 -25.13 20.31 -16.13
C GLN A 84 -23.67 19.99 -16.45
N TYR A 85 -22.74 20.57 -15.67
CA TYR A 85 -21.33 20.21 -15.71
C TYR A 85 -21.18 18.72 -15.38
N GLN A 86 -20.87 17.90 -16.37
CA GLN A 86 -20.69 16.46 -16.19
C GLN A 86 -19.25 16.21 -15.72
N ARG A 87 -19.07 15.53 -14.58
CA ARG A 87 -17.74 15.07 -14.16
C ARG A 87 -17.21 14.15 -15.24
N VAL A 88 -16.10 14.54 -15.87
CA VAL A 88 -15.40 13.66 -16.79
C VAL A 88 -14.76 12.60 -15.91
N MET A 89 -15.35 11.40 -15.93
CA MET A 89 -14.73 10.27 -15.30
C MET A 89 -13.51 9.94 -16.15
N GLY A 90 -12.33 10.47 -15.80
CA GLY A 90 -11.09 9.79 -16.12
C GLY A 90 -11.30 8.34 -15.71
N GLY A 91 -11.07 7.46 -16.68
CA GLY A 91 -11.87 6.26 -16.85
C GLY A 91 -12.05 5.42 -15.59
N ILE A 92 -13.20 4.77 -15.61
CA ILE A 92 -13.73 4.07 -14.45
C ILE A 92 -12.81 2.87 -14.23
N GLY A 93 -12.26 2.74 -13.01
CA GLY A 93 -11.76 1.45 -12.52
C GLY A 93 -12.84 0.42 -12.82
N GLY A 94 -12.51 -0.83 -13.14
CA GLY A 94 -13.53 -1.82 -13.53
C GLY A 94 -14.61 -1.80 -12.47
N SER A 95 -15.90 -1.93 -12.82
CA SER A 95 -17.13 -1.48 -12.11
C SER A 95 -17.16 -1.38 -10.56
N ASN A 96 -16.23 -2.08 -9.89
CA ASN A 96 -15.96 -2.14 -8.46
C ASN A 96 -14.64 -1.44 -8.01
N GLY A 97 -14.01 -0.54 -8.78
CA GLY A 97 -12.73 0.10 -8.36
C GLY A 97 -11.52 -0.86 -8.40
N GLU A 98 -11.55 -1.82 -9.31
CA GLU A 98 -10.49 -2.81 -9.51
C GLU A 98 -9.67 -2.50 -10.76
N LEU A 99 -8.36 -2.65 -10.64
CA LEU A 99 -7.39 -2.60 -11.72
C LEU A 99 -6.94 -4.02 -12.03
N SER A 100 -7.46 -4.55 -13.13
CA SER A 100 -7.13 -5.88 -13.63
C SER A 100 -6.00 -5.83 -14.68
N GLY A 101 -5.48 -6.99 -15.07
CA GLY A 101 -4.34 -7.10 -15.98
C GLY A 101 -2.99 -7.01 -15.25
N ASN A 102 -2.03 -7.80 -15.74
CA ASN A 102 -0.67 -7.74 -15.24
C ASN A 102 0.02 -6.47 -15.75
N ARG A 103 0.89 -5.89 -14.93
CA ARG A 103 1.64 -4.67 -15.25
C ARG A 103 3.12 -4.87 -14.95
N ASP A 104 3.97 -4.27 -15.77
CA ASP A 104 5.42 -4.27 -15.60
C ASP A 104 5.96 -2.84 -15.79
N ILE A 105 6.19 -2.18 -14.66
CA ILE A 105 6.52 -0.75 -14.61
C ILE A 105 8.01 -0.59 -14.30
N ASP A 106 8.75 0.03 -15.23
CA ASP A 106 10.14 0.44 -15.02
C ASP A 106 10.22 1.93 -14.63
N MET A 107 10.36 2.16 -13.33
CA MET A 107 10.54 3.48 -12.72
C MET A 107 11.85 4.16 -13.13
N GLY A 108 12.77 3.46 -13.80
CA GLY A 108 13.98 4.05 -14.37
C GLY A 108 13.70 4.87 -15.63
N LYS A 109 12.52 4.72 -16.24
CA LYS A 109 12.08 5.46 -17.43
C LYS A 109 11.27 6.71 -17.10
N ASP A 110 10.43 6.64 -16.05
CA ASP A 110 9.70 7.79 -15.49
C ASP A 110 10.06 7.92 -14.00
N LEU A 111 10.74 9.02 -13.64
CA LEU A 111 11.29 9.27 -12.30
C LEU A 111 10.21 9.69 -11.28
N LYS A 112 9.12 8.92 -11.22
CA LYS A 112 7.94 9.09 -10.36
C LYS A 112 7.58 7.76 -9.70
N PRO A 113 6.69 7.73 -8.69
CA PRO A 113 6.15 6.47 -8.19
C PRO A 113 5.51 5.63 -9.30
N ALA A 114 5.68 4.31 -9.24
CA ALA A 114 4.99 3.39 -10.14
C ALA A 114 3.49 3.38 -9.86
N VAL A 115 3.11 3.48 -8.57
CA VAL A 115 1.72 3.62 -8.14
C VAL A 115 1.60 4.82 -7.22
N LYS A 116 0.67 5.73 -7.53
CA LYS A 116 0.33 6.86 -6.68
C LYS A 116 -1.19 6.92 -6.49
N VAL A 117 -1.65 6.81 -5.24
CA VAL A 117 -3.06 6.91 -4.90
C VAL A 117 -3.24 8.08 -3.94
N HIS A 118 -4.11 9.03 -4.28
CA HIS A 118 -4.39 10.16 -3.43
C HIS A 118 -5.84 10.57 -3.45
N GLY A 119 -6.31 11.26 -2.41
CA GLY A 119 -7.68 11.75 -2.32
C GLY A 119 -8.62 10.74 -1.65
N GLY A 120 -9.52 11.22 -0.79
CA GLY A 120 -10.35 10.36 0.06
C GLY A 120 -11.38 9.50 -0.68
N ARG A 121 -11.56 9.70 -1.99
CA ARG A 121 -12.41 8.86 -2.85
C ARG A 121 -11.59 7.87 -3.70
N ALA A 122 -10.26 7.97 -3.71
CA ALA A 122 -9.41 7.03 -4.41
C ALA A 122 -9.25 5.77 -3.57
N VAL A 123 -10.15 4.81 -3.79
CA VAL A 123 -10.12 3.49 -3.18
C VAL A 123 -9.96 2.47 -4.30
N ILE A 124 -8.78 1.86 -4.38
CA ILE A 124 -8.38 1.01 -5.51
C ILE A 124 -7.88 -0.34 -5.04
N THR A 125 -8.23 -1.37 -5.79
CA THR A 125 -7.62 -2.70 -5.67
C THR A 125 -6.93 -3.08 -6.97
N ILE A 126 -5.63 -3.34 -6.93
CA ILE A 126 -4.90 -3.94 -8.06
C ILE A 126 -4.98 -5.46 -7.90
N VAL A 127 -5.80 -6.09 -8.74
CA VAL A 127 -6.05 -7.54 -8.69
C VAL A 127 -5.03 -8.33 -9.52
N GLY A 128 -4.52 -7.72 -10.60
CA GLY A 128 -3.48 -8.29 -11.44
C GLY A 128 -2.11 -8.27 -10.78
N LYS A 129 -1.16 -9.02 -11.36
CA LYS A 129 0.23 -9.00 -10.88
C LYS A 129 0.89 -7.68 -11.26
N LEU A 130 1.45 -7.01 -10.27
CA LEU A 130 2.19 -5.76 -10.45
C LEU A 130 3.68 -6.01 -10.27
N THR A 131 4.44 -5.93 -11.36
CA THR A 131 5.91 -5.96 -11.32
C THR A 131 6.43 -4.52 -11.39
N ILE A 132 7.35 -4.16 -10.49
CA ILE A 132 7.97 -2.84 -10.44
C ILE A 132 9.48 -3.00 -10.39
N THR A 133 10.16 -2.31 -11.29
CA THR A 133 11.63 -2.26 -11.35
C THR A 133 12.12 -0.81 -11.41
N ASP A 134 13.39 -0.59 -11.07
CA ASP A 134 14.11 0.65 -11.34
C ASP A 134 15.43 0.28 -12.02
N ASN A 135 15.36 -0.13 -13.29
CA ASN A 135 16.52 -0.63 -14.03
C ASN A 135 17.58 0.46 -14.20
N GLY A 136 17.13 1.72 -14.31
CA GLY A 136 18.00 2.88 -14.38
C GLY A 136 18.70 3.20 -13.05
N LYS A 137 18.23 2.66 -11.92
CA LYS A 137 18.71 2.96 -10.55
C LYS A 137 18.79 4.45 -10.24
N ARG A 138 17.98 5.26 -10.93
CA ARG A 138 18.00 6.72 -10.86
C ARG A 138 16.83 7.28 -10.07
N ASN A 139 15.77 6.50 -9.92
CA ASN A 139 14.56 6.96 -9.25
C ASN A 139 14.73 6.88 -7.73
N THR A 140 14.49 7.99 -7.04
CA THR A 140 14.56 8.09 -5.57
C THR A 140 13.18 8.17 -4.90
N ASN A 141 12.11 8.11 -5.69
CA ASN A 141 10.73 8.08 -5.22
C ASN A 141 10.36 6.68 -4.68
N PRO A 142 9.35 6.59 -3.81
CA PRO A 142 8.74 5.31 -3.46
C PRO A 142 8.13 4.61 -4.67
N ALA A 143 8.23 3.28 -4.71
CA ALA A 143 7.55 2.48 -5.72
C ALA A 143 6.02 2.65 -5.62
N ILE A 144 5.51 2.69 -4.39
CA ILE A 144 4.10 2.87 -4.09
C ILE A 144 3.93 4.04 -3.12
N GLN A 145 3.12 5.02 -3.50
CA GLN A 145 2.79 6.17 -2.67
C GLN A 145 1.29 6.29 -2.47
N VAL A 146 0.85 6.42 -1.22
CA VAL A 146 -0.56 6.67 -0.88
C VAL A 146 -0.68 7.84 0.07
N GLU A 147 -1.52 8.82 -0.25
CA GLU A 147 -1.64 10.06 0.54
C GLU A 147 -3.05 10.67 0.51
N ARG A 148 -3.30 11.76 1.25
CA ARG A 148 -4.57 12.49 1.21
C ARG A 148 -5.82 11.60 1.38
N GLN A 149 -5.77 10.63 2.29
CA GLN A 149 -6.84 9.65 2.59
C GLN A 149 -7.08 8.58 1.49
N GLY A 150 -6.16 8.45 0.54
CA GLY A 150 -6.20 7.40 -0.49
C GLY A 150 -6.08 6.00 0.12
N LYS A 151 -6.66 5.01 -0.54
CA LYS A 151 -6.62 3.60 -0.09
C LYS A 151 -6.27 2.67 -1.23
N LEU A 152 -5.28 1.83 -1.01
CA LEU A 152 -4.78 0.89 -2.01
C LEU A 152 -4.71 -0.52 -1.45
N THR A 153 -5.28 -1.47 -2.16
CA THR A 153 -5.08 -2.91 -1.93
C THR A 153 -4.31 -3.50 -3.11
N LEU A 154 -3.20 -4.17 -2.82
CA LEU A 154 -2.36 -4.87 -3.78
C LEU A 154 -2.52 -6.37 -3.56
N ASN A 155 -3.02 -7.07 -4.57
CA ASN A 155 -3.12 -8.52 -4.50
C ASN A 155 -1.73 -9.16 -4.61
N ASP A 156 -1.04 -8.99 -5.74
CA ASP A 156 0.28 -9.56 -6.01
C ASP A 156 1.25 -8.49 -6.49
N VAL A 157 2.28 -8.18 -5.69
CA VAL A 157 3.29 -7.19 -6.02
C VAL A 157 4.70 -7.78 -6.01
N ASN A 158 5.49 -7.49 -7.03
CA ASN A 158 6.90 -7.80 -7.06
C ASN A 158 7.68 -6.53 -7.40
N ALA A 159 8.08 -5.78 -6.37
CA ALA A 159 8.90 -4.59 -6.52
C ALA A 159 10.35 -4.95 -6.20
N THR A 160 11.28 -4.80 -7.15
CA THR A 160 12.68 -5.18 -6.96
C THR A 160 13.63 -4.10 -7.40
N GLY A 161 14.66 -3.83 -6.59
CA GLY A 161 15.71 -2.86 -6.93
C GLY A 161 15.25 -1.40 -6.84
N VAL A 162 14.10 -1.13 -6.23
CA VAL A 162 13.55 0.22 -6.05
C VAL A 162 14.26 0.94 -4.92
N TYR A 163 14.33 2.28 -4.96
CA TYR A 163 15.03 3.06 -3.93
C TYR A 163 14.25 3.16 -2.62
N LYS A 164 12.92 3.21 -2.68
CA LYS A 164 11.98 3.19 -1.56
C LYS A 164 10.83 2.25 -1.92
N GLY A 165 10.34 1.47 -0.95
CA GLY A 165 9.26 0.51 -1.19
C GLY A 165 7.88 1.18 -1.19
N ILE A 166 7.25 1.20 -0.03
CA ILE A 166 5.92 1.81 0.19
C ILE A 166 6.07 3.08 1.02
N LEU A 167 5.37 4.15 0.63
CA LEU A 167 5.19 5.34 1.45
C LEU A 167 3.70 5.65 1.63
N VAL A 168 3.23 5.64 2.88
CA VAL A 168 1.85 6.05 3.21
C VAL A 168 1.87 7.32 4.06
N LYS A 169 1.17 8.34 3.61
CA LYS A 169 1.16 9.68 4.23
C LYS A 169 -0.24 10.05 4.69
N ASP A 170 -0.29 10.81 5.78
CA ASP A 170 -1.50 11.43 6.33
C ASP A 170 -2.47 10.42 6.93
N SER A 171 -3.23 10.88 7.93
CA SER A 171 -4.27 10.07 8.56
C SER A 171 -5.30 9.58 7.55
N LYS A 172 -5.77 8.34 7.75
CA LYS A 172 -6.76 7.61 6.92
C LYS A 172 -6.24 7.13 5.55
N SER A 173 -5.01 7.45 5.18
CA SER A 173 -4.37 6.82 4.03
C SER A 173 -3.92 5.42 4.39
N SER A 174 -4.15 4.44 3.51
CA SER A 174 -3.83 3.04 3.82
C SER A 174 -3.36 2.23 2.62
N VAL A 175 -2.44 1.30 2.88
CA VAL A 175 -2.00 0.28 1.94
C VAL A 175 -2.17 -1.11 2.55
N ILE A 176 -2.78 -2.02 1.81
CA ILE A 176 -2.86 -3.45 2.13
C ILE A 176 -2.12 -4.22 1.03
N VAL A 177 -1.19 -5.10 1.40
CA VAL A 177 -0.51 -6.00 0.47
C VAL A 177 -0.77 -7.43 0.87
N THR A 178 -1.33 -8.23 -0.05
CA THR A 178 -1.77 -9.60 0.28
C THR A 178 -0.70 -10.67 0.03
N LYS A 179 0.06 -10.52 -1.05
CA LYS A 179 1.23 -11.35 -1.34
C LYS A 179 2.23 -10.57 -2.18
N GLY A 180 3.49 -10.98 -2.12
CA GLY A 180 4.51 -10.38 -2.96
C GLY A 180 5.87 -10.23 -2.31
N VAL A 181 6.76 -9.61 -3.09
CA VAL A 181 8.10 -9.24 -2.67
C VAL A 181 8.32 -7.74 -2.85
N ILE A 182 8.87 -7.08 -1.83
CA ILE A 182 9.30 -5.68 -1.92
C ILE A 182 10.77 -5.61 -1.54
N GLY A 183 11.64 -5.57 -2.53
CA GLY A 183 13.09 -5.48 -2.41
C GLY A 183 13.60 -4.06 -2.69
N VAL A 184 14.15 -3.43 -1.66
CA VAL A 184 14.65 -2.06 -1.68
C VAL A 184 16.18 -2.04 -1.65
N ARG A 185 16.78 -1.21 -2.52
CA ARG A 185 18.25 -1.02 -2.61
C ARG A 185 18.77 0.21 -1.89
N GLY A 186 17.87 1.11 -1.47
CA GLY A 186 18.20 2.46 -1.06
C GLY A 186 17.84 2.74 0.38
N ASP A 187 16.78 3.51 0.56
CA ASP A 187 16.33 4.09 1.82
C ASP A 187 15.54 3.04 2.61
N TYR A 188 14.21 3.14 2.68
CA TYR A 188 13.37 2.24 3.45
C TYR A 188 12.46 1.35 2.60
N VAL A 189 12.13 0.19 3.16
CA VAL A 189 11.08 -0.68 2.63
C VAL A 189 9.69 -0.08 2.89
N ILE A 190 9.41 0.35 4.11
CA ILE A 190 8.10 0.87 4.52
C ILE A 190 8.29 2.21 5.20
N GLY A 191 7.78 3.27 4.57
CA GLY A 191 7.71 4.60 5.14
C GLY A 191 6.28 4.93 5.52
N VAL A 192 6.06 5.39 6.74
CA VAL A 192 4.75 5.88 7.18
C VAL A 192 4.91 7.29 7.73
N LYS A 193 4.13 8.24 7.23
CA LYS A 193 4.24 9.65 7.60
C LYS A 193 2.91 10.21 8.08
N ASN A 194 2.91 10.96 9.18
CA ASN A 194 1.75 11.74 9.65
C ASN A 194 0.45 10.92 9.80
N GLY A 195 0.54 9.67 10.24
CA GLY A 195 -0.62 8.84 10.59
C GLY A 195 -1.15 7.87 9.52
N GLY A 196 -0.34 7.57 8.49
CA GLY A 196 -0.67 6.52 7.53
C GLY A 196 -0.73 5.11 8.14
N GLU A 197 -1.29 4.16 7.39
CA GLU A 197 -1.40 2.76 7.79
C GLU A 197 -0.91 1.81 6.70
N VAL A 198 -0.11 0.80 7.07
CA VAL A 198 0.32 -0.27 6.17
C VAL A 198 0.00 -1.62 6.79
N THR A 199 -0.68 -2.48 6.04
CA THR A 199 -0.92 -3.88 6.41
C THR A 199 -0.28 -4.82 5.39
N LEU A 200 0.59 -5.71 5.86
CA LEU A 200 1.21 -6.76 5.06
C LEU A 200 0.72 -8.12 5.51
N MET A 201 0.19 -8.93 4.60
CA MET A 201 -0.28 -10.28 4.92
C MET A 201 0.85 -11.33 4.90
N ARG A 202 0.58 -12.54 5.38
CA ARG A 202 1.54 -13.66 5.48
C ARG A 202 2.32 -13.95 4.20
N GLY A 203 1.72 -13.73 3.03
CA GLY A 203 2.35 -13.96 1.73
C GLY A 203 3.36 -12.88 1.31
N VAL A 204 3.59 -11.86 2.15
CA VAL A 204 4.47 -10.74 1.84
C VAL A 204 5.84 -10.92 2.50
N THR A 205 6.87 -10.88 1.66
CA THR A 205 8.26 -10.76 2.09
C THR A 205 8.80 -9.41 1.67
N VAL A 206 9.49 -8.72 2.57
CA VAL A 206 10.16 -7.48 2.21
C VAL A 206 11.62 -7.52 2.58
N GLN A 207 12.46 -6.81 1.82
CA GLN A 207 13.92 -6.90 1.90
C GLN A 207 14.56 -5.53 1.72
N GLY A 208 15.55 -5.20 2.55
CA GLY A 208 16.28 -3.93 2.44
C GLY A 208 17.25 -3.70 3.59
N SER A 209 18.01 -2.61 3.51
CA SER A 209 18.90 -2.14 4.58
C SER A 209 18.12 -1.49 5.72
N MET A 210 17.07 -0.73 5.43
CA MET A 210 16.15 -0.15 6.42
C MET A 210 14.74 -0.71 6.24
N GLY A 211 14.17 -1.27 7.31
CA GLY A 211 12.86 -1.89 7.30
C GLY A 211 11.74 -0.86 7.29
N ILE A 212 11.31 -0.45 8.49
CA ILE A 212 10.20 0.48 8.70
C ILE A 212 10.74 1.81 9.19
N VAL A 213 10.31 2.91 8.58
CA VAL A 213 10.60 4.27 9.01
C VAL A 213 9.30 5.01 9.24
N PHE A 214 9.09 5.41 10.49
CA PHE A 214 8.02 6.33 10.87
C PHE A 214 8.53 7.76 10.79
N MET A 215 7.79 8.62 10.10
CA MET A 215 8.11 10.02 9.89
C MET A 215 6.98 10.91 10.42
N GLY A 216 7.31 12.10 10.93
CA GLY A 216 6.28 13.10 11.16
C GLY A 216 6.68 14.25 12.07
N ASN A 217 5.80 15.24 12.16
CA ASN A 217 6.00 16.45 12.95
C ASN A 217 4.79 16.78 13.86
N GLY A 218 4.02 15.76 14.29
CA GLY A 218 2.73 15.97 14.97
C GLY A 218 2.27 14.80 15.84
N VAL A 219 0.97 14.77 16.18
CA VAL A 219 0.33 13.82 17.14
C VAL A 219 -0.28 12.59 16.44
N ALA A 220 -0.12 12.47 15.12
CA ALA A 220 -0.81 11.44 14.34
C ALA A 220 -0.15 10.07 14.55
N ASN A 221 -0.93 9.10 15.04
CA ASN A 221 -0.46 7.73 15.27
C ASN A 221 -0.30 6.99 13.94
N ALA A 222 0.89 6.43 13.70
CA ALA A 222 1.22 5.69 12.51
C ALA A 222 1.30 4.18 12.81
N THR A 223 0.82 3.35 11.88
CA THR A 223 0.72 1.91 12.12
C THR A 223 1.28 1.09 10.97
N VAL A 224 2.08 0.08 11.30
CA VAL A 224 2.44 -1.01 10.39
C VAL A 224 2.03 -2.33 11.03
N MET A 225 1.17 -3.09 10.35
CA MET A 225 0.71 -4.39 10.78
C MET A 225 1.26 -5.48 9.85
N GLY A 226 1.94 -6.47 10.42
CA GLY A 226 2.11 -7.75 9.78
C GLY A 226 0.95 -8.67 10.14
N VAL A 227 0.52 -9.53 9.23
CA VAL A 227 -0.38 -10.65 9.53
C VAL A 227 0.39 -11.93 9.23
N GLY A 228 1.53 -12.09 9.89
CA GLY A 228 2.54 -13.11 9.59
C GLY A 228 3.49 -12.76 8.45
N ALA A 229 3.55 -11.48 8.05
CA ALA A 229 4.51 -10.98 7.07
C ALA A 229 5.95 -10.98 7.62
N LYS A 230 6.92 -11.03 6.71
CA LYS A 230 8.35 -11.12 7.04
C LYS A 230 9.16 -9.95 6.47
N ILE A 231 9.95 -9.30 7.31
CA ILE A 231 11.02 -8.38 6.90
C ILE A 231 12.36 -9.12 7.01
N ASN A 232 13.11 -9.18 5.92
CA ASN A 232 14.49 -9.65 5.90
C ASN A 232 15.42 -8.45 5.69
N LEU A 233 16.12 -8.05 6.75
CA LEU A 233 17.10 -6.98 6.68
C LEU A 233 18.43 -7.49 6.14
N ALA A 234 19.13 -6.64 5.39
CA ALA A 234 20.52 -6.87 5.06
C ALA A 234 21.40 -6.91 6.34
N SER A 235 22.59 -7.47 6.24
CA SER A 235 23.57 -7.46 7.34
C SER A 235 23.84 -6.03 7.78
N GLY A 236 23.78 -5.76 9.10
CA GLY A 236 23.92 -4.41 9.66
C GLY A 236 22.73 -3.47 9.40
N GLY A 237 21.61 -3.98 8.86
CA GLY A 237 20.41 -3.19 8.60
C GLY A 237 19.71 -2.70 9.87
N THR A 238 18.75 -1.80 9.72
CA THR A 238 17.92 -1.30 10.83
C THR A 238 16.47 -1.70 10.64
N GLY A 239 15.87 -2.30 11.67
CA GLY A 239 14.52 -2.88 11.56
C GLY A 239 13.41 -1.84 11.58
N VAL A 240 13.35 -1.04 12.65
CA VAL A 240 12.37 0.03 12.83
C VAL A 240 13.12 1.28 13.24
N ILE A 241 12.77 2.40 12.62
CA ILE A 241 13.28 3.72 12.94
C ILE A 241 12.07 4.64 13.13
N MET A 242 12.12 5.45 14.19
CA MET A 242 11.25 6.61 14.35
C MET A 242 12.08 7.85 14.05
N GLN A 243 11.62 8.69 13.12
CA GLN A 243 12.21 9.96 12.77
C GLN A 243 11.14 11.05 12.85
N GLY A 244 11.40 12.15 13.53
CA GLY A 244 10.43 13.23 13.58
C GLY A 244 10.59 14.16 14.77
N THR A 245 9.87 15.27 14.69
CA THR A 245 9.82 16.29 15.75
C THR A 245 8.38 16.35 16.28
N GLY A 246 8.08 15.62 17.36
CA GLY A 246 6.75 15.63 17.97
C GLY A 246 6.42 14.34 18.73
N GLY A 247 5.39 14.37 19.57
CA GLY A 247 4.95 13.24 20.41
C GLY A 247 4.09 12.19 19.68
N ALA A 248 4.37 11.90 18.41
CA ALA A 248 3.66 10.87 17.65
C ALA A 248 3.91 9.47 18.23
N ASN A 249 2.90 8.60 18.22
CA ASN A 249 3.12 7.18 18.48
C ASN A 249 3.28 6.42 17.17
N ALA A 250 4.18 5.44 17.16
CA ALA A 250 4.29 4.46 16.10
C ALA A 250 4.01 3.06 16.66
N THR A 251 3.20 2.29 15.93
CA THR A 251 2.89 0.91 16.30
C THR A 251 3.35 -0.03 15.19
N VAL A 252 4.13 -1.04 15.57
CA VAL A 252 4.44 -2.21 14.73
C VAL A 252 3.90 -3.44 15.43
N MET A 253 3.06 -4.24 14.77
CA MET A 253 2.44 -5.41 15.38
C MET A 253 2.35 -6.61 14.45
N ASN A 254 2.40 -7.81 15.03
CA ASN A 254 2.15 -9.10 14.37
C ASN A 254 3.03 -9.38 13.12
N MET A 255 4.27 -8.87 13.16
CA MET A 255 5.27 -8.99 12.09
C MET A 255 6.53 -9.68 12.60
N THR A 256 7.20 -10.45 11.73
CA THR A 256 8.53 -10.98 12.02
C THR A 256 9.58 -10.15 11.30
N ILE A 257 10.54 -9.60 12.04
CA ILE A 257 11.70 -8.89 11.49
C ILE A 257 12.94 -9.76 11.74
N GLN A 258 13.67 -10.09 10.67
CA GLN A 258 14.86 -10.94 10.72
C GLN A 258 16.05 -10.21 10.12
N GLY A 259 17.22 -10.36 10.74
CA GLY A 259 18.48 -9.79 10.31
C GLY A 259 19.36 -9.44 11.51
N GLY A 260 20.68 -9.42 11.34
CA GLY A 260 21.64 -9.08 12.41
C GLY A 260 21.71 -7.58 12.73
N GLY A 261 20.58 -6.89 12.57
CA GLY A 261 20.46 -5.44 12.64
C GLY A 261 20.12 -4.92 14.04
N VAL A 262 20.43 -3.64 14.29
CA VAL A 262 20.08 -2.94 15.53
C VAL A 262 18.66 -2.36 15.45
N LEU A 263 17.97 -2.27 16.58
CA LEU A 263 16.78 -1.42 16.72
C LEU A 263 17.26 0.01 16.97
N GLY A 264 17.02 0.91 16.03
CA GLY A 264 17.49 2.30 16.11
C GLY A 264 16.38 3.26 16.51
N LEU A 265 16.45 3.82 17.71
CA LEU A 265 15.78 5.09 18.04
C LEU A 265 16.79 6.21 17.76
N MET A 266 16.45 7.15 16.87
CA MET A 266 17.21 8.38 16.63
C MET A 266 16.33 9.59 16.85
#